data_AF-A0A532D3K4-F1
#
_entry.id   AF-A0A532D3K4-F1
#
_cell.length_a   1.000
_cell.length_b   1.000
_cell.length_c   1.000
_cell.angle_alpha   90.00
_cell.angle_beta   90.00
_cell.angle_gamma   90.00
#
_symmetry.space_group_name_H-M   'P 1'
#
loop_
_entity.id
_entity.type
_entity.pdbx_description
1 polymer ?
#
loop_
_entity_poly.entity_id
_entity_poly.type
_entity_poly.pdbx_seq_one_letter_code
_entity_poly.pdbx_strand_id
1 'polypeptide(L)' 'AAPTGGGAIPFVGKQYASLREARNAFEKDFIARKLREHQWNISKTADDLQIERSHLHRKIKLLNVELRPEA' A
#
# COMPACT_ATOMS: atom_id res chain seq x y z
N ALA A 1 -37.23 22.15 19.54
CA ALA A 1 -37.12 21.96 18.09
C ALA A 1 -35.70 21.55 17.77
N ALA A 2 -35.50 20.36 17.20
CA ALA A 2 -34.22 19.89 16.69
C ALA A 2 -34.45 19.03 15.44
N PRO A 3 -33.68 19.27 14.37
CA PRO A 3 -33.17 18.21 13.53
C PRO A 3 -31.63 18.25 13.63
N THR A 4 -30.98 17.25 14.21
CA THR A 4 -30.54 16.03 13.51
C THR A 4 -29.84 16.34 12.19
N GLY A 5 -28.57 16.71 12.24
CA GLY A 5 -27.61 16.55 11.15
C GLY A 5 -26.31 16.09 11.80
N GLY A 6 -26.16 14.80 12.07
CA GLY A 6 -25.64 13.90 11.04
C GLY A 6 -24.16 14.20 10.88
N GLY A 7 -23.36 13.81 11.89
CA GLY A 7 -21.91 13.92 11.83
C GLY A 7 -21.42 13.18 10.60
N ALA A 8 -21.08 13.94 9.55
CA ALA A 8 -20.26 13.44 8.47
C ALA A 8 -18.93 13.09 9.12
N ILE A 9 -18.78 11.83 9.52
CA ILE A 9 -17.47 11.26 9.81
C ILE A 9 -16.67 11.56 8.54
N PRO A 10 -15.66 12.43 8.56
CA PRO A 10 -14.88 12.65 7.38
C PRO A 10 -14.25 11.30 7.08
N PHE A 11 -14.70 10.66 5.99
CA PHE A 11 -14.00 9.53 5.43
C PHE A 11 -12.68 10.10 4.94
N VAL A 12 -11.68 10.18 5.82
CA VAL A 12 -10.29 10.49 5.49
C VAL A 12 -9.70 9.25 4.82
N GLY A 13 -10.36 8.76 3.78
CA GLY A 13 -9.74 7.92 2.78
C GLY A 13 -9.01 8.86 1.83
N LYS A 14 -7.74 8.57 1.54
CA LYS A 14 -7.00 9.25 0.48
C LYS A 14 -7.89 9.36 -0.77
N GLN A 15 -8.13 10.58 -1.23
CA GLN A 15 -8.84 10.83 -2.47
C GLN A 15 -7.89 10.48 -3.62
N TYR A 16 -8.19 9.39 -4.33
CA TYR A 16 -7.42 8.97 -5.50
C TYR A 16 -8.10 9.49 -6.76
N ALA A 17 -7.35 10.13 -7.67
CA ALA A 17 -7.93 10.71 -8.89
C ALA A 17 -8.31 9.65 -9.94
N SER A 18 -7.93 8.39 -9.75
CA SER A 18 -8.24 7.27 -10.65
C SER A 18 -8.17 5.91 -9.96
N LEU A 19 -8.91 4.92 -10.48
CA LEU A 19 -8.85 3.52 -10.02
C LEU A 19 -7.41 2.96 -10.06
N ARG A 20 -6.63 3.39 -11.06
CA ARG A 20 -5.22 3.02 -11.18
C ARG A 20 -4.38 3.56 -10.03
N GLU A 21 -4.60 4.80 -9.60
CA GLU A 21 -3.90 5.37 -8.45
C GLU A 21 -4.32 4.71 -7.14
N ALA A 22 -5.62 4.48 -6.94
CA ALA A 22 -6.12 3.78 -5.76
C ALA A 22 -5.50 2.38 -5.64
N ARG A 23 -5.44 1.64 -6.76
CA ARG A 23 -4.78 0.33 -6.81
C ARG A 23 -3.28 0.42 -6.53
N ASN A 24 -2.58 1.39 -7.14
CA ASN A 24 -1.15 1.58 -6.89
C ASN A 24 -0.87 1.92 -5.41
N ALA A 25 -1.68 2.77 -4.80
CA ALA A 25 -1.51 3.16 -3.40
C ALA A 25 -1.79 1.98 -2.45
N PHE A 26 -2.85 1.21 -2.73
CA PHE A 26 -3.13 -0.03 -2.00
C PHE A 26 -2.01 -1.06 -2.16
N GLU A 27 -1.54 -1.31 -3.39
CA GLU A 27 -0.42 -2.23 -3.65
C GLU A 27 0.84 -1.80 -2.92
N LYS A 28 1.16 -0.50 -2.95
CA LYS A 28 2.30 0.07 -2.23
C LYS A 28 2.22 -0.24 -0.75
N ASP A 29 1.08 0.06 -0.13
CA ASP A 29 0.87 -0.16 1.31
C ASP A 29 0.89 -1.65 1.66
N PHE A 30 0.25 -2.49 0.85
CA PHE A 30 0.20 -3.94 1.05
C PHE A 30 1.59 -4.58 0.99
N ILE A 31 2.36 -4.24 -0.05
CA ILE A 31 3.74 -4.72 -0.21
C ILE A 31 4.63 -4.18 0.92
N ALA A 32 4.49 -2.91 1.29
CA ALA A 32 5.26 -2.32 2.40
C ALA A 32 4.94 -2.97 3.75
N ARG A 33 3.68 -3.33 4.00
CA ARG A 33 3.26 -4.03 5.22
C ARG A 33 3.89 -5.42 5.27
N LYS A 34 3.76 -6.19 4.19
CA LYS A 34 4.31 -7.54 4.08
C LYS A 34 5.84 -7.54 4.16
N LEU A 35 6.50 -6.61 3.47
CA LEU A 35 7.96 -6.44 3.58
C LEU A 35 8.36 -6.19 5.03
N ARG A 36 7.68 -5.29 5.77
CA ARG A 36 7.97 -5.05 7.19
C ARG A 36 7.78 -6.31 8.05
N GLU A 37 6.71 -7.08 7.82
CA GLU A 37 6.45 -8.35 8.51
C GLU A 37 7.60 -9.36 8.29
N HIS A 38 8.19 -9.37 7.10
CA HIS A 38 9.32 -10.24 6.74
C HIS A 38 10.70 -9.56 6.85
N GLN A 39 10.84 -8.46 7.62
CA GLN A 39 12.10 -7.72 7.80
C GLN A 39 12.77 -7.29 6.47
N TRP A 40 11.96 -6.77 5.56
CA TRP A 40 12.36 -6.34 4.22
C TRP A 40 12.94 -7.46 3.34
N ASN A 41 12.68 -8.73 3.69
CA ASN A 41 13.14 -9.86 2.90
C ASN A 41 12.24 -10.05 1.68
N ILE A 42 12.67 -9.51 0.54
CA ILE A 42 11.95 -9.56 -0.73
C ILE A 42 11.68 -10.99 -1.18
N SER A 43 12.63 -11.91 -0.99
CA SER A 43 12.45 -13.31 -1.38
C SER A 43 11.36 -13.99 -0.55
N LYS A 44 11.40 -13.82 0.77
CA LYS A 44 10.41 -14.39 1.69
C LYS A 44 9.02 -13.77 1.50
N THR A 45 8.99 -12.46 1.21
CA THR A 45 7.76 -11.73 0.90
C THR A 45 7.17 -12.17 -0.44
N ALA A 46 8.01 -12.36 -1.47
CA ALA A 46 7.56 -12.86 -2.78
C ALA A 46 6.96 -14.26 -2.67
N ASP A 47 7.59 -15.15 -1.89
CA ASP A 47 7.11 -16.49 -1.59
C ASP A 47 5.76 -16.46 -0.85
N ASP A 48 5.64 -15.64 0.20
CA ASP A 48 4.40 -15.46 0.99
C ASP A 48 3.25 -14.87 0.15
N LEU A 49 3.53 -13.87 -0.69
CA LEU A 49 2.55 -13.31 -1.61
C LEU A 49 2.28 -14.20 -2.83
N GLN A 50 2.99 -15.31 -3.00
CA GLN A 50 2.92 -16.20 -4.18
C GLN A 50 3.11 -15.42 -5.49
N ILE A 51 4.04 -14.47 -5.50
CA ILE A 51 4.39 -13.67 -6.67
C ILE A 51 5.86 -13.86 -7.01
N GLU A 52 6.17 -13.77 -8.30
CA GLU A 52 7.54 -13.81 -8.78
C GLU A 52 8.41 -12.72 -8.11
N ARG A 53 9.56 -13.11 -7.57
CA ARG A 53 10.53 -12.18 -6.96
C ARG A 53 10.90 -11.04 -7.90
N SER A 54 11.12 -11.35 -9.18
CA SER A 54 11.40 -10.36 -10.23
C SER A 54 10.26 -9.36 -10.41
N HIS A 55 9.02 -9.82 -10.26
CA HIS A 55 7.82 -8.98 -10.39
C HIS A 55 7.63 -8.10 -9.15
N LEU A 56 7.83 -8.65 -7.95
CA LEU A 56 7.82 -7.89 -6.70
C LEU A 56 8.91 -6.82 -6.69
N HIS A 57 10.13 -7.16 -7.11
CA HIS A 57 11.24 -6.21 -7.21
C HIS A 57 10.92 -5.06 -8.18
N ARG A 58 10.30 -5.37 -9.33
CA ARG A 58 9.85 -4.36 -10.30
C ARG A 58 8.74 -3.48 -9.72
N LYS A 59 7.76 -4.07 -9.03
CA LYS A 59 6.67 -3.34 -8.36
C LYS A 59 7.20 -2.39 -7.28
N ILE A 60 8.11 -2.86 -6.44
CA ILE A 60 8.75 -2.03 -5.40
C ILE A 60 9.43 -0.82 -6.03
N LYS A 61 10.21 -1.04 -7.10
CA LYS A 61 10.91 0.03 -7.83
C LYS A 61 9.95 1.00 -8.53
N LEU A 62 8.85 0.50 -9.11
CA LEU A 62 7.83 1.31 -9.78
C LEU A 62 6.97 2.13 -8.81
N LEU A 63 6.60 1.53 -7.68
CA LEU A 63 5.71 2.14 -6.67
C LEU A 63 6.47 3.06 -5.71
N ASN A 64 7.81 3.15 -5.84
CA ASN A 64 8.68 3.80 -4.85
C ASN A 64 8.31 3.36 -3.43
N VAL A 65 8.09 2.04 -3.26
CA VAL A 65 7.96 1.46 -1.92
C VAL A 65 9.36 1.61 -1.32
N GLU A 66 9.52 2.52 -0.36
CA GLU A 66 10.80 2.72 0.33
C GLU A 66 11.21 1.38 0.92
N LEU A 67 12.16 0.68 0.29
CA LEU A 67 12.75 -0.56 0.79
C LEU A 67 13.58 -0.34 2.07
N ARG A 68 13.76 0.92 2.45
CA ARG A 68 14.36 1.44 3.67
C ARG A 68 14.06 2.94 3.71
N PRO A 69 13.46 3.49 4.78
CA PRO A 69 13.57 4.91 5.05
C PRO A 69 14.98 5.17 5.59
N GLU A 70 16.00 5.22 4.74
CA GLU A 70 17.26 5.90 5.08
C GLU A 70 18.12 6.20 3.84
N ALA A 71 18.05 7.45 3.39
CA ALA A 71 19.19 8.35 3.25
C ALA A 71 18.66 9.80 3.30
#